data_AF-A0A165FQ02-F1
#
_entry.id   AF-A0A165FQ02-F1
#
_cell.length_a   1.000
_cell.length_b   1.000
_cell.length_c   1.000
_cell.angle_alpha   90.00
_cell.angle_beta   90.00
_cell.angle_gamma   90.00
#
_symmetry.space_group_name_H-M   'P 1'
#
loop_
_entity.id
_entity.type
_entity.pdbx_description
1 polymer ?
#
loop_
_entity_poly.entity_id
_entity_poly.type
_entity_poly.pdbx_seq_one_letter_code
_entity_poly.pdbx_strand_id
1 'polypeptide(L)'
;GLNGVETPFWMDLPFFDVCSVLTEDVLHGLHKGFYDHTAQWVIDTVGRMEMDTRIKCVPHMPGMEAFPKGISGVSQWTGRKHRALERIILSCAAGAEGMTPKATRAARAHLDFIHLARYTSHSTSTLQYLEDANAAFVANRGEFVRNGSRGLQHFRAHKLHNLRHWKKNIEYLGTTDNYNTETPERYHIEYAKEAYKATNKKHFLPQMTAWLDLQEKVANFNSYLAW
;
A
#
# COMPACT_ATOMS: atom_id res chain seq x y z
N GLY A 1 15.68 -6.14 3.28
CA GLY A 1 15.89 -6.72 4.61
C GLY A 1 17.30 -6.41 5.03
N LEU A 2 17.52 -6.08 6.30
CA LEU A 2 18.86 -5.92 6.88
C LEU A 2 19.55 -7.29 6.88
N ASN A 3 20.16 -7.66 5.76
CA ASN A 3 20.99 -8.85 5.70
C ASN A 3 22.39 -8.47 6.20
N GLY A 4 22.84 -9.07 7.30
CA GLY A 4 24.26 -9.12 7.67
C GLY A 4 24.75 -8.12 8.73
N VAL A 5 23.89 -7.54 9.55
CA VAL A 5 24.33 -6.75 10.72
C VAL A 5 24.13 -7.59 11.98
N GLU A 6 25.20 -8.28 12.43
CA GLU A 6 25.17 -9.10 13.65
C GLU A 6 25.16 -8.24 14.93
N THR A 7 25.80 -7.08 14.88
CA THR A 7 25.90 -6.14 16.02
C THR A 7 25.44 -4.75 15.58
N PRO A 8 24.13 -4.49 15.51
CA PRO A 8 23.63 -3.15 15.21
C PRO A 8 24.13 -2.12 16.23
N PHE A 9 24.44 -0.90 15.77
CA PHE A 9 24.95 0.18 16.64
C PHE A 9 23.99 0.54 17.79
N TRP A 10 22.71 0.19 17.63
CA TRP A 10 21.66 0.43 18.61
C TRP A 10 21.45 -0.70 19.62
N MET A 11 22.21 -1.80 19.55
CA MET A 11 22.06 -2.96 20.44
C MET A 11 22.20 -2.59 21.93
N ASP A 12 23.15 -1.72 22.25
CA ASP A 12 23.47 -1.33 23.62
C ASP A 12 22.70 -0.09 24.10
N LEU A 13 21.78 0.44 23.28
CA LEU A 13 20.97 1.59 23.66
C LEU A 13 19.82 1.13 24.57
N PRO A 14 19.83 1.46 25.87
CA PRO A 14 18.96 0.84 26.88
C PRO A 14 17.46 1.12 26.71
N PHE A 15 17.11 2.13 25.90
CA PHE A 15 15.73 2.56 25.68
C PHE A 15 15.33 2.60 24.19
N PHE A 16 16.17 2.05 23.30
CA PHE A 16 15.88 2.04 21.88
C PHE A 16 15.30 0.69 21.44
N ASP A 17 14.06 0.71 20.96
CA ASP A 17 13.45 -0.41 20.27
C ASP A 17 13.42 -0.09 18.77
N VAL A 18 14.19 -0.80 17.96
CA VAL A 18 14.16 -0.60 16.50
C VAL A 18 12.76 -0.82 15.94
N CYS A 19 11.98 -1.72 16.54
CA CYS A 19 10.62 -2.01 16.10
C CYS A 19 9.66 -0.83 16.33
N SER A 20 9.98 0.12 17.23
CA SER A 20 9.16 1.31 17.45
C SER A 20 9.39 2.41 16.43
N VAL A 21 10.48 2.34 15.66
CA VAL A 21 10.84 3.32 14.62
C VAL A 21 10.72 2.78 13.20
N LEU A 22 10.51 1.46 13.04
CA LEU A 22 10.17 0.87 11.75
C LEU A 22 8.77 1.33 11.34
N THR A 23 8.75 2.25 10.40
CA THR A 23 7.52 2.85 9.88
C THR A 23 6.76 1.88 9.00
N GLU A 24 5.44 1.94 9.10
CA GLU A 24 4.56 1.14 8.24
C GLU A 24 4.31 1.92 6.95
N ASP A 25 4.53 1.26 5.81
CA ASP A 25 4.38 1.90 4.51
C ASP A 25 2.94 1.77 3.98
N VAL A 26 2.33 2.89 3.60
CA VAL A 26 0.96 2.91 3.08
C VAL A 26 0.87 2.20 1.73
N LEU A 27 1.85 2.39 0.85
CA LEU A 27 1.78 1.81 -0.48
C LEU A 27 1.99 0.29 -0.48
N HIS A 28 3.12 -0.16 0.06
CA HIS A 28 3.51 -1.57 0.04
C HIS A 28 2.84 -2.38 1.16
N GLY A 29 2.61 -1.76 2.32
CA GLY A 29 1.99 -2.37 3.48
C GLY A 29 0.47 -2.46 3.34
N LEU A 30 -0.20 -1.34 3.05
CA LEU A 30 -1.67 -1.30 2.93
C LEU A 30 -2.17 -1.57 1.54
N HIS A 31 -1.89 -0.71 0.56
CA HIS A 31 -2.51 -0.80 -0.76
C HIS A 31 -2.15 -2.11 -1.48
N LYS A 32 -0.85 -2.41 -1.53
CA LYS A 32 -0.36 -3.66 -2.10
C LYS A 32 -0.74 -4.86 -1.21
N GLY A 33 -0.73 -4.71 0.11
CA GLY A 33 -1.15 -5.78 1.04
C GLY A 33 -2.61 -6.18 0.89
N PHE A 34 -3.49 -5.20 0.69
CA PHE A 34 -4.90 -5.43 0.35
C PHE A 34 -5.02 -6.17 -0.97
N TYR A 35 -4.32 -5.70 -2.01
CA TYR A 35 -4.35 -6.33 -3.33
C TYR A 35 -3.86 -7.78 -3.33
N ASP A 36 -2.71 -8.03 -2.71
CA ASP A 36 -2.05 -9.35 -2.65
C ASP A 36 -2.87 -10.38 -1.84
N HIS A 37 -3.82 -9.91 -1.03
CA HIS A 37 -4.57 -10.73 -0.09
C HIS A 37 -6.08 -10.54 -0.22
N THR A 38 -6.66 -9.61 0.54
CA THR A 38 -8.11 -9.47 0.66
C THR A 38 -8.80 -9.26 -0.70
N ALA A 39 -8.19 -8.50 -1.60
CA ALA A 39 -8.72 -8.36 -2.95
C ALA A 39 -8.71 -9.70 -3.71
N GLN A 40 -7.62 -10.46 -3.68
CA GLN A 40 -7.59 -11.79 -4.31
C GLN A 40 -8.65 -12.72 -3.72
N TRP A 41 -8.85 -12.71 -2.40
CA TRP A 41 -9.86 -13.58 -1.78
C TRP A 41 -11.28 -13.22 -2.22
N VAL A 42 -11.58 -11.91 -2.32
CA VAL A 42 -12.86 -11.44 -2.85
C VAL A 42 -13.01 -11.81 -4.32
N ILE A 43 -11.98 -11.61 -5.13
CA ILE A 43 -11.97 -11.95 -6.56
C ILE A 43 -12.21 -13.46 -6.76
N ASP A 44 -11.52 -14.30 -5.99
CA ASP A 44 -11.65 -15.75 -6.07
C ASP A 44 -13.01 -16.23 -5.53
N THR A 45 -13.54 -15.57 -4.50
CA THR A 45 -14.89 -15.84 -3.97
C THR A 45 -16.00 -15.54 -4.98
N VAL A 46 -15.86 -14.44 -5.73
CA VAL A 46 -16.81 -14.06 -6.80
C VAL A 46 -16.59 -14.88 -8.07
N GLY A 47 -15.36 -15.34 -8.30
CA GLY A 47 -14.89 -15.91 -9.55
C GLY A 47 -14.32 -14.84 -10.47
N ARG A 48 -13.11 -15.07 -11.00
CA ARG A 48 -12.35 -14.07 -11.78
C ARG A 48 -13.11 -13.57 -13.02
N MET A 49 -13.77 -14.47 -13.75
CA MET A 49 -14.56 -14.11 -14.93
C MET A 49 -15.77 -13.24 -14.57
N GLU A 50 -16.47 -13.60 -13.51
CA GLU A 50 -17.63 -12.84 -13.03
C GLU A 50 -17.20 -11.46 -12.50
N MET A 51 -16.12 -11.41 -11.73
CA MET A 51 -15.56 -10.15 -11.25
C MET A 51 -15.16 -9.23 -12.40
N ASP A 52 -14.50 -9.75 -13.44
CA ASP A 52 -14.16 -8.97 -14.63
C ASP A 52 -15.41 -8.43 -15.33
N THR A 53 -16.46 -9.23 -15.47
CA THR A 53 -17.73 -8.81 -16.06
C THR A 53 -18.34 -7.66 -15.27
N ARG A 54 -18.39 -7.78 -13.94
CA ARG A 54 -18.96 -6.74 -13.07
C ARG A 54 -18.13 -5.46 -13.05
N ILE A 55 -16.80 -5.57 -13.06
CA ILE A 55 -15.90 -4.40 -13.11
C ILE A 55 -16.04 -3.65 -14.43
N LYS A 56 -16.23 -4.35 -15.56
CA LYS A 56 -16.47 -3.71 -16.86
C LYS A 56 -17.77 -2.89 -16.90
N CYS A 57 -18.74 -3.23 -16.06
CA CYS A 57 -20.00 -2.49 -15.92
C CYS A 57 -19.88 -1.24 -15.05
N VAL A 58 -18.75 -1.02 -14.36
CA VAL A 58 -18.55 0.19 -13.56
C VAL A 58 -18.51 1.41 -14.49
N PRO A 59 -19.38 2.41 -14.29
CA PRO A 59 -19.41 3.60 -15.13
C PRO A 59 -18.09 4.36 -15.01
N HIS A 60 -17.71 5.04 -16.09
CA HIS A 60 -16.54 5.91 -16.06
C HIS A 60 -16.75 7.03 -15.04
N MET A 61 -15.86 7.12 -14.04
CA MET A 61 -15.87 8.16 -13.03
C MET A 61 -14.66 9.07 -13.22
N PRO A 62 -14.84 10.39 -13.44
CA PRO A 62 -13.73 11.33 -13.60
C PRO A 62 -12.72 11.23 -12.45
N GLY A 63 -11.43 11.19 -12.79
CA GLY A 63 -10.35 11.08 -11.82
C GLY A 63 -10.07 9.65 -11.31
N MET A 64 -10.94 8.67 -11.56
CA MET A 64 -10.70 7.27 -11.22
C MET A 64 -10.13 6.49 -12.42
N GLU A 65 -9.18 5.59 -12.14
CA GLU A 65 -8.71 4.64 -13.15
C GLU A 65 -9.86 3.69 -13.54
N ALA A 66 -10.06 3.47 -14.83
CA ALA A 66 -11.08 2.57 -15.35
C ALA A 66 -10.48 1.22 -15.76
N PHE A 67 -11.31 0.17 -15.75
CA PHE A 67 -10.93 -1.19 -16.13
C PHE A 67 -11.83 -1.71 -17.27
N PRO A 68 -11.79 -1.11 -18.47
CA PRO A 68 -12.70 -1.44 -19.58
C PRO A 68 -12.55 -2.88 -20.08
N LYS A 69 -11.41 -3.53 -19.79
CA LYS A 69 -11.14 -4.94 -20.12
C LYS A 69 -11.20 -5.85 -18.90
N GLY A 70 -11.68 -5.37 -17.76
CA GLY A 70 -11.56 -6.05 -16.46
C GLY A 70 -10.16 -5.90 -15.86
N ILE A 71 -9.88 -6.68 -14.82
CA ILE A 71 -8.64 -6.66 -14.05
C ILE A 71 -7.71 -7.83 -14.38
N SER A 72 -8.22 -8.94 -14.93
CA SER A 72 -7.38 -10.12 -15.22
C SER A 72 -6.29 -9.86 -16.27
N GLY A 73 -6.52 -8.92 -17.20
CA GLY A 73 -5.55 -8.52 -18.22
C GLY A 73 -4.52 -7.47 -17.76
N VAL A 74 -4.57 -7.04 -16.50
CA VAL A 74 -3.67 -5.99 -15.98
C VAL A 74 -2.32 -6.61 -15.65
N SER A 75 -1.35 -6.41 -16.55
CA SER A 75 0.03 -6.91 -16.38
C SER A 75 0.85 -6.10 -15.36
N GLN A 76 0.58 -4.79 -15.25
CA GLN A 76 1.28 -3.90 -14.33
C GLN A 76 0.29 -3.14 -13.46
N TRP A 77 0.39 -3.39 -12.15
CA TRP A 77 -0.34 -2.69 -11.11
C TRP A 77 0.45 -1.49 -10.60
N THR A 78 -0.18 -0.32 -10.64
CA THR A 78 0.35 0.93 -10.09
C THR A 78 -0.44 1.29 -8.84
N GLY A 79 0.10 2.18 -7.99
CA GLY A 79 -0.65 2.70 -6.83
C GLY A 79 -2.01 3.28 -7.22
N ARG A 80 -2.12 3.92 -8.39
CA ARG A 80 -3.40 4.42 -8.93
C ARG A 80 -4.40 3.29 -9.19
N LYS A 81 -3.95 2.19 -9.80
CA LYS A 81 -4.79 1.01 -10.07
C LYS A 81 -5.22 0.31 -8.78
N HIS A 82 -4.32 0.15 -7.81
CA HIS A 82 -4.66 -0.42 -6.50
C HIS A 82 -5.78 0.38 -5.82
N ARG A 83 -5.62 1.71 -5.74
CA ARG A 83 -6.64 2.60 -5.14
C ARG A 83 -7.96 2.60 -5.91
N ALA A 84 -7.93 2.46 -7.23
CA ALA A 84 -9.16 2.37 -8.02
C ALA A 84 -9.90 1.06 -7.75
N LEU A 85 -9.18 -0.07 -7.66
CA LEU A 85 -9.78 -1.35 -7.29
C LEU A 85 -10.38 -1.32 -5.89
N GLU A 86 -9.67 -0.77 -4.90
CA GLU A 86 -10.16 -0.62 -3.52
C GLU A 86 -11.52 0.08 -3.43
N ARG A 87 -11.76 1.07 -4.28
CA ARG A 87 -13.01 1.84 -4.31
C ARG A 87 -14.21 1.06 -4.86
N ILE A 88 -13.98 0.08 -5.73
CA ILE A 88 -15.05 -0.59 -6.50
C ILE A 88 -15.21 -2.07 -6.16
N ILE A 89 -14.20 -2.71 -5.58
CA ILE A 89 -14.19 -4.17 -5.44
C ILE A 89 -15.37 -4.70 -4.61
N LEU A 90 -15.75 -3.99 -3.54
CA LEU A 90 -16.84 -4.45 -2.67
C LEU A 90 -18.21 -4.27 -3.33
N SER A 91 -18.41 -3.20 -4.09
CA SER A 91 -19.65 -2.99 -4.84
C SER A 91 -19.78 -3.99 -5.99
N CYS A 92 -18.67 -4.31 -6.68
CA CYS A 92 -18.66 -5.39 -7.67
C CYS A 92 -18.89 -6.77 -7.03
N ALA A 93 -18.44 -7.00 -5.81
CA ALA A 93 -18.63 -8.27 -5.10
C ALA A 93 -20.05 -8.46 -4.53
N ALA A 94 -20.86 -7.39 -4.44
CA ALA A 94 -22.17 -7.42 -3.82
C ALA A 94 -23.10 -8.46 -4.48
N GLY A 95 -23.80 -9.25 -3.67
CA GLY A 95 -24.76 -10.25 -4.14
C GLY A 95 -24.16 -11.49 -4.81
N ALA A 96 -22.83 -11.65 -4.83
CA ALA A 96 -22.22 -12.90 -5.27
C ALA A 96 -22.46 -14.01 -4.24
N GLU A 97 -22.71 -15.25 -4.70
CA GLU A 97 -23.10 -16.40 -3.87
C GLU A 97 -22.11 -16.68 -2.71
N GLY A 98 -20.81 -16.51 -2.94
CA GLY A 98 -19.77 -16.69 -1.92
C GLY A 98 -19.52 -15.49 -1.00
N MET A 99 -20.10 -14.32 -1.30
CA MET A 99 -19.91 -13.09 -0.54
C MET A 99 -20.90 -13.00 0.64
N THR A 100 -20.71 -13.89 1.60
CA THR A 100 -21.53 -13.92 2.82
C THR A 100 -21.39 -12.62 3.63
N PRO A 101 -22.31 -12.34 4.58
CA PRO A 101 -22.20 -11.16 5.44
C PRO A 101 -20.86 -11.07 6.19
N LYS A 102 -20.23 -12.21 6.52
CA LYS A 102 -18.91 -12.23 7.16
C LYS A 102 -17.79 -11.88 6.17
N ALA A 103 -17.80 -12.45 4.95
CA ALA A 103 -16.81 -12.11 3.92
C ALA A 103 -16.87 -10.61 3.58
N THR A 104 -18.10 -10.09 3.41
CA THR A 104 -18.35 -8.66 3.15
C THR A 104 -17.85 -7.79 4.31
N ARG A 105 -18.14 -8.14 5.57
CA ARG A 105 -17.62 -7.40 6.73
C ARG A 105 -16.10 -7.43 6.82
N ALA A 106 -15.46 -8.56 6.54
CA ALA A 106 -14.00 -8.65 6.54
C ALA A 106 -13.39 -7.75 5.47
N ALA A 107 -13.86 -7.84 4.22
CA ALA A 107 -13.36 -7.01 3.13
C ALA A 107 -13.58 -5.52 3.41
N ARG A 108 -14.77 -5.14 3.89
CA ARG A 108 -15.09 -3.77 4.29
C ARG A 108 -14.19 -3.28 5.41
N ALA A 109 -14.01 -4.06 6.47
CA ALA A 109 -13.18 -3.67 7.61
C ALA A 109 -11.72 -3.41 7.21
N HIS A 110 -11.18 -4.18 6.26
CA HIS A 110 -9.84 -3.90 5.73
C HIS A 110 -9.82 -2.59 4.91
N LEU A 111 -10.84 -2.33 4.07
CA LEU A 111 -10.96 -1.05 3.35
C LEU A 111 -11.12 0.15 4.29
N ASP A 112 -11.93 0.02 5.34
CA ASP A 112 -12.12 1.04 6.38
C ASP A 112 -10.79 1.33 7.09
N PHE A 113 -10.02 0.28 7.42
CA PHE A 113 -8.68 0.43 7.99
C PHE A 113 -7.75 1.23 7.06
N ILE A 114 -7.70 0.90 5.77
CA ILE A 114 -6.86 1.61 4.79
C ILE A 114 -7.26 3.07 4.70
N HIS A 115 -8.56 3.38 4.76
CA HIS A 115 -9.04 4.74 4.72
C HIS A 115 -8.66 5.53 5.99
N LEU A 116 -8.89 4.94 7.17
CA LEU A 116 -8.61 5.56 8.47
C LEU A 116 -7.11 5.79 8.68
N ALA A 117 -6.25 4.82 8.34
CA ALA A 117 -4.80 4.93 8.50
C ALA A 117 -4.17 6.08 7.69
N ARG A 118 -4.91 6.59 6.69
CA ARG A 118 -4.46 7.67 5.81
C ARG A 118 -5.00 9.04 6.20
N TYR A 119 -5.64 9.17 7.36
CA TYR A 119 -6.02 10.48 7.85
C TYR A 119 -4.77 11.29 8.14
N THR A 120 -4.80 12.56 7.74
CA THR A 120 -3.72 13.53 8.00
C THR A 120 -3.78 14.10 9.42
N SER A 121 -4.76 13.67 10.21
CA SER A 121 -4.88 13.99 11.63
C SER A 121 -5.71 12.92 12.33
N HIS A 122 -5.30 12.58 13.54
CA HIS A 122 -5.95 11.57 14.35
C HIS A 122 -6.36 12.12 15.72
N SER A 123 -7.55 11.73 16.16
CA SER A 123 -8.01 11.85 17.54
C SER A 123 -7.99 10.48 18.20
N THR A 124 -8.18 10.43 19.51
CA THR A 124 -8.39 9.16 20.23
C THR A 124 -9.54 8.35 19.62
N SER A 125 -10.61 9.01 19.14
CA SER A 125 -11.74 8.33 18.50
C SER A 125 -11.38 7.75 17.12
N THR A 126 -10.65 8.47 16.27
CA THR A 126 -10.28 7.92 14.96
C THR A 126 -9.24 6.80 15.06
N LEU A 127 -8.37 6.85 16.07
CA LEU A 127 -7.47 5.74 16.42
C LEU A 127 -8.25 4.52 16.92
N GLN A 128 -9.31 4.73 17.72
CA GLN A 128 -10.19 3.65 18.13
C GLN A 128 -10.91 3.01 16.93
N TYR A 129 -11.42 3.83 16.00
CA TYR A 129 -12.04 3.30 14.76
C TYR A 129 -11.06 2.45 13.94
N LEU A 130 -9.77 2.83 13.92
CA LEU A 130 -8.73 2.06 13.23
C LEU A 130 -8.52 0.69 13.89
N GLU A 131 -8.46 0.63 15.22
CA GLU A 131 -8.40 -0.63 15.96
C GLU A 131 -9.66 -1.49 15.77
N ASP A 132 -10.84 -0.87 15.81
CA ASP A 132 -12.12 -1.55 15.63
C ASP A 132 -12.21 -2.16 14.22
N ALA A 133 -11.73 -1.44 13.21
CA ALA A 133 -11.64 -1.95 11.84
C ALA A 133 -10.70 -3.17 11.76
N ASN A 134 -9.53 -3.12 12.41
CA ASN A 134 -8.63 -4.28 12.47
C ASN A 134 -9.27 -5.47 13.20
N ALA A 135 -9.93 -5.23 14.34
CA ALA A 135 -10.63 -6.26 15.11
C ALA A 135 -11.76 -6.90 14.30
N ALA A 136 -12.56 -6.09 13.60
CA ALA A 136 -13.62 -6.56 12.72
C ALA A 136 -13.07 -7.39 11.56
N PHE A 137 -11.93 -7.01 10.98
CA PHE A 137 -11.25 -7.81 9.96
C PHE A 137 -10.84 -9.18 10.52
N VAL A 138 -10.14 -9.20 11.66
CA VAL A 138 -9.67 -10.45 12.30
C VAL A 138 -10.83 -11.37 12.67
N ALA A 139 -11.93 -10.83 13.20
CA ALA A 139 -13.09 -11.61 13.61
C ALA A 139 -13.84 -12.27 12.42
N ASN A 140 -13.78 -11.65 11.23
CA ASN A 140 -14.57 -12.10 10.07
C ASN A 140 -13.73 -12.79 8.98
N ARG A 141 -12.41 -12.55 8.90
CA ARG A 141 -11.55 -13.03 7.79
C ARG A 141 -11.52 -14.55 7.62
N GLY A 142 -11.80 -15.31 8.68
CA GLY A 142 -11.89 -16.78 8.63
C GLY A 142 -12.94 -17.29 7.63
N GLU A 143 -13.87 -16.44 7.20
CA GLU A 143 -14.83 -16.76 6.15
C GLU A 143 -14.16 -17.13 4.82
N PHE A 144 -13.09 -16.42 4.45
CA PHE A 144 -12.37 -16.71 3.20
C PHE A 144 -11.69 -18.08 3.24
N VAL A 145 -11.41 -18.61 4.44
CA VAL A 145 -10.94 -20.00 4.57
C VAL A 145 -12.07 -20.99 4.37
N ARG A 146 -13.25 -20.70 4.94
CA ARG A 146 -14.41 -21.58 4.82
C ARG A 146 -14.93 -21.69 3.40
N ASN A 147 -14.89 -20.60 2.64
CA ASN A 147 -15.36 -20.58 1.24
C ASN A 147 -14.29 -21.05 0.23
N GLY A 148 -13.14 -21.55 0.70
CA GLY A 148 -12.09 -22.13 -0.15
C GLY A 148 -11.27 -21.14 -0.97
N SER A 149 -11.60 -19.84 -0.96
CA SER A 149 -10.79 -18.80 -1.61
C SER A 149 -9.41 -18.61 -0.96
N ARG A 150 -9.18 -19.25 0.20
CA ARG A 150 -7.98 -19.10 1.02
C ARG A 150 -7.72 -20.35 1.87
N GLY A 151 -6.48 -20.77 2.05
CA GLY A 151 -6.03 -21.70 3.11
C GLY A 151 -5.60 -21.00 4.43
N LEU A 152 -5.27 -21.73 5.49
CA LEU A 152 -4.89 -21.13 6.78
C LEU A 152 -3.54 -20.36 6.74
N GLN A 153 -2.62 -20.75 5.87
CA GLN A 153 -1.22 -20.29 5.88
C GLN A 153 -0.99 -18.81 5.46
N HIS A 154 -1.79 -18.20 4.60
CA HIS A 154 -1.62 -16.78 4.21
C HIS A 154 -2.14 -15.80 5.26
N PHE A 155 -2.74 -16.24 6.38
CA PHE A 155 -2.90 -15.34 7.53
C PHE A 155 -1.57 -15.08 8.27
N ARG A 156 -0.51 -15.83 7.93
CA ARG A 156 0.87 -15.56 8.37
C ARG A 156 1.58 -14.53 7.48
N ALA A 157 0.84 -13.85 6.59
CA ALA A 157 1.41 -12.79 5.79
C ALA A 157 1.78 -11.58 6.66
N HIS A 158 3.05 -11.17 6.59
CA HIS A 158 3.59 -10.02 7.33
C HIS A 158 2.70 -8.78 7.20
N LYS A 159 2.25 -8.46 5.98
CA LYS A 159 1.42 -7.29 5.69
C LYS A 159 0.08 -7.30 6.44
N LEU A 160 -0.54 -8.46 6.63
CA LEU A 160 -1.80 -8.58 7.37
C LEU A 160 -1.59 -8.58 8.88
N HIS A 161 -0.45 -9.10 9.34
CA HIS A 161 -0.06 -9.04 10.74
C HIS A 161 0.23 -7.60 11.18
N ASN A 162 0.88 -6.83 10.30
CA ASN A 162 1.30 -5.47 10.56
C ASN A 162 0.15 -4.51 10.88
N LEU A 163 -1.08 -4.78 10.44
CA LEU A 163 -2.27 -3.97 10.74
C LEU A 163 -2.44 -3.66 12.25
N ARG A 164 -1.99 -4.55 13.13
CA ARG A 164 -2.08 -4.34 14.59
C ARG A 164 -1.15 -3.25 15.14
N HIS A 165 -0.12 -2.85 14.39
CA HIS A 165 0.92 -1.93 14.86
C HIS A 165 0.65 -0.47 14.46
N TRP A 166 -0.29 -0.22 13.55
CA TRP A 166 -0.49 1.12 12.97
C TRP A 166 -0.91 2.18 13.97
N LYS A 167 -1.81 1.87 14.92
CA LYS A 167 -2.19 2.84 15.95
C LYS A 167 -0.96 3.27 16.75
N LYS A 168 -0.19 2.31 17.23
CA LYS A 168 1.05 2.53 17.98
C LYS A 168 2.02 3.41 17.17
N ASN A 169 2.21 3.09 15.89
CA ASN A 169 3.08 3.86 15.01
C ASN A 169 2.56 5.29 14.78
N ILE A 170 1.26 5.48 14.63
CA ILE A 170 0.67 6.81 14.48
C ILE A 170 0.83 7.64 15.77
N GLU A 171 0.68 7.01 16.93
CA GLU A 171 0.86 7.67 18.23
C GLU A 171 2.32 8.09 18.48
N TYR A 172 3.30 7.28 18.08
CA TYR A 172 4.72 7.58 18.29
C TYR A 172 5.36 8.44 17.20
N LEU A 173 4.97 8.25 15.94
CA LEU A 173 5.67 8.80 14.77
C LEU A 173 4.81 9.85 14.02
N GLY A 174 3.57 10.05 14.46
CA GLY A 174 2.60 10.92 13.81
C GLY A 174 1.87 10.25 12.64
N THR A 175 1.12 11.06 11.90
CA THR A 175 0.33 10.61 10.75
C THR A 175 1.19 10.03 9.63
N THR A 176 0.59 9.16 8.82
CA THR A 176 1.33 8.32 7.86
C THR A 176 1.96 9.11 6.72
N ASP A 177 1.47 10.32 6.45
CA ASP A 177 2.07 11.26 5.50
C ASP A 177 3.47 11.75 5.90
N ASN A 178 3.85 11.67 7.18
CA ASN A 178 5.19 12.05 7.65
C ASN A 178 6.30 11.06 7.26
N TYR A 179 5.95 9.81 6.93
CA TYR A 179 6.92 8.75 6.66
C TYR A 179 6.54 7.79 5.53
N ASN A 180 5.48 8.10 4.76
CA ASN A 180 5.06 7.32 3.61
C ASN A 180 6.13 7.35 2.50
N THR A 181 6.41 6.19 1.90
CA THR A 181 7.41 6.07 0.83
C THR A 181 6.95 6.61 -0.52
N GLU A 182 5.67 6.97 -0.69
CA GLU A 182 5.17 7.58 -1.93
C GLU A 182 5.93 8.87 -2.32
N THR A 183 6.35 9.68 -1.34
CA THR A 183 7.15 10.91 -1.58
C THR A 183 8.56 10.57 -2.07
N PRO A 184 9.35 9.72 -1.37
CA PRO A 184 10.59 9.14 -1.90
C PRO A 184 10.44 8.48 -3.28
N GLU A 185 9.32 7.80 -3.54
CA GLU A 185 9.11 7.11 -4.81
C GLU A 185 8.96 8.08 -6.00
N ARG A 186 8.41 9.28 -5.77
CA ARG A 186 8.45 10.34 -6.78
C ARG A 186 9.89 10.72 -7.13
N TYR A 187 10.77 10.81 -6.14
CA TYR A 187 12.19 11.10 -6.39
C TYR A 187 12.90 10.01 -7.18
N HIS A 188 12.41 8.77 -7.24
CA HIS A 188 12.94 7.79 -8.19
C HIS A 188 12.71 8.19 -9.65
N ILE A 189 11.67 8.98 -9.96
CA ILE A 189 11.49 9.53 -11.31
C ILE A 189 12.61 10.52 -11.60
N GLU A 190 12.77 11.52 -10.74
CA GLU A 190 13.71 12.63 -10.93
C GLU A 190 15.18 12.16 -10.83
N TYR A 191 15.51 11.39 -9.80
CA TYR A 191 16.90 11.02 -9.51
C TYR A 191 17.37 9.71 -10.12
N ALA A 192 16.45 8.79 -10.45
CA ALA A 192 16.83 7.52 -11.08
C ALA A 192 16.41 7.43 -12.54
N LYS A 193 15.14 7.70 -12.90
CA LYS A 193 14.66 7.51 -14.27
C LYS A 193 15.18 8.57 -15.23
N GLU A 194 15.09 9.86 -14.88
CA GLU A 194 15.61 10.94 -15.72
C GLU A 194 17.13 10.90 -15.80
N ALA A 195 17.82 10.69 -14.66
CA ALA A 195 19.25 10.47 -14.64
C ALA A 195 19.66 9.29 -15.55
N TYR A 196 18.97 8.14 -15.43
CA TYR A 196 19.23 6.99 -16.29
C TYR A 196 18.99 7.32 -17.76
N LYS A 197 17.89 8.01 -18.09
CA LYS A 197 17.51 8.46 -19.44
C LYS A 197 18.59 9.35 -20.07
N ALA A 198 19.26 10.17 -19.28
CA ALA A 198 20.36 11.02 -19.72
C ALA A 198 21.68 10.27 -19.99
N THR A 199 21.77 8.98 -19.63
CA THR A 199 22.99 8.18 -19.88
C THR A 199 22.98 7.45 -21.23
N ASN A 200 24.16 7.02 -21.67
CA ASN A 200 24.34 6.13 -22.82
C ASN A 200 23.99 4.65 -22.54
N LYS A 201 23.46 4.34 -21.34
CA LYS A 201 23.06 2.99 -20.88
C LYS A 201 24.19 1.97 -20.68
N LYS A 202 25.45 2.36 -20.83
CA LYS A 202 26.64 1.53 -20.56
C LYS A 202 27.37 2.06 -19.34
N HIS A 203 27.66 1.23 -18.33
CA HIS A 203 28.26 1.70 -17.07
C HIS A 203 27.58 2.99 -16.56
N PHE A 204 26.24 2.93 -16.45
CA PHE A 204 25.40 4.12 -16.31
C PHE A 204 25.48 4.76 -14.93
N LEU A 205 25.89 4.04 -13.88
CA LEU A 205 25.91 4.58 -12.50
C LEU A 205 26.77 5.86 -12.36
N PRO A 206 28.06 5.89 -12.78
CA PRO A 206 28.85 7.13 -12.77
C PRO A 206 28.22 8.27 -13.58
N GLN A 207 27.60 7.96 -14.72
CA GLN A 207 26.94 8.97 -15.56
C GLN A 207 25.70 9.56 -14.87
N MET A 208 24.91 8.73 -14.19
CA MET A 208 23.78 9.18 -13.39
C MET A 208 24.25 10.09 -12.25
N THR A 209 25.31 9.71 -11.52
CA THR A 209 25.88 10.54 -10.45
C THR A 209 26.37 11.89 -10.98
N ALA A 210 27.10 11.92 -12.09
CA ALA A 210 27.57 13.15 -12.70
C ALA A 210 26.40 14.04 -13.18
N TRP A 211 25.34 13.43 -13.72
CA TRP A 211 24.13 14.15 -14.12
C TRP A 211 23.43 14.79 -12.92
N LEU A 212 23.30 14.07 -11.80
CA LEU A 212 22.70 14.58 -10.57
C LEU A 212 23.49 15.76 -9.98
N ASP A 213 24.81 15.63 -9.90
CA ASP A 213 25.71 16.70 -9.44
C ASP A 213 25.57 17.96 -10.30
N LEU A 214 25.43 17.81 -11.62
CA LEU A 214 25.14 18.92 -12.51
C LEU A 214 23.77 19.57 -12.23
N GLN A 215 22.71 18.78 -12.05
CA GLN A 215 21.37 19.32 -11.74
C GLN A 215 21.38 20.12 -10.43
N GLU A 216 22.06 19.61 -9.40
CA GLU A 216 22.19 20.30 -8.11
C GLU A 216 22.95 21.63 -8.24
N LYS A 217 24.06 21.64 -8.98
CA LYS A 217 24.82 22.87 -9.26
C LYS A 217 23.99 23.92 -10.00
N VAL A 218 23.22 23.51 -11.02
CA VAL A 218 22.34 24.41 -11.77
C VAL A 218 21.21 24.95 -10.88
N ALA A 219 20.60 24.09 -10.06
CA ALA A 219 19.56 24.51 -9.12
C ALA A 219 20.08 25.55 -8.12
N ASN A 220 21.24 25.29 -7.51
CA ASN A 220 21.89 26.22 -6.58
C ASN A 220 22.22 27.57 -7.25
N PHE A 221 22.73 27.55 -8.48
CA PHE A 221 23.03 28.77 -9.23
C PHE A 221 21.76 29.57 -9.56
N ASN A 222 20.68 28.90 -9.98
CA ASN A 222 19.40 29.56 -10.23
C ASN A 222 18.79 30.16 -8.95
N SER A 223 18.90 29.46 -7.80
CA SER A 223 18.48 30.01 -6.51
C SER A 223 19.28 31.26 -6.12
N TYR A 224 20.58 31.27 -6.39
CA TYR A 224 21.41 32.47 -6.19
C TYR A 224 20.99 33.64 -7.08
N LEU A 225 20.64 33.39 -8.35
CA LEU A 225 20.17 34.44 -9.27
C LEU A 225 18.79 35.01 -8.91
N ALA A 226 17.96 34.24 -8.20
CA ALA A 226 16.61 34.63 -7.81
C ALA A 226 16.54 35.34 -6.43
N TRP A 227 17.66 35.39 -5.71
CA TRP A 227 17.82 36.08 -4.42
C TRP A 227 18.27 37.53 -4.63
#